data_AF-A0A355FMF8-F1
#
_entry.id   AF-A0A355FMF8-F1
#
_cell.length_a   1.000
_cell.length_b   1.000
_cell.length_c   1.000
_cell.angle_alpha   90.00
_cell.angle_beta   90.00
_cell.angle_gamma   90.00
#
_symmetry.space_group_name_H-M   'P 1'
#
loop_
_entity.id
_entity.type
_entity.pdbx_description
1 polymer ?
#
loop_
_entity_poly.entity_id
_entity_poly.type
_entity_poly.pdbx_seq_one_letter_code
_entity_poly.pdbx_strand_id
1 'polypeptide(L)' 'IQASRSIPMPNIPEMMQVWDPAANAIQFILRNQGTAEVVLPICVEQIKENIMMMKR' A
#
# COMPACT_ATOMS: atom_id res chain seq x y z
N ILE A 1 16.32 -5.17 -19.46
CA ILE A 1 16.81 -3.99 -18.69
C ILE A 1 15.88 -3.63 -17.53
N GLN A 2 14.55 -3.67 -17.70
CA GLN A 2 13.62 -3.30 -16.62
C GLN A 2 13.75 -4.22 -15.39
N ALA A 3 13.72 -5.55 -15.59
CA ALA A 3 13.89 -6.53 -14.52
C ALA A 3 15.21 -6.44 -13.75
N SER A 4 16.32 -6.04 -14.40
CA SER A 4 17.64 -5.90 -13.75
C SER A 4 17.77 -4.63 -12.89
N ARG A 5 16.79 -3.71 -12.95
CA ARG A 5 16.68 -2.52 -12.08
C ARG A 5 15.50 -2.62 -11.09
N SER A 6 14.71 -3.70 -11.18
CA SER A 6 13.59 -3.95 -10.29
C SER A 6 14.07 -4.62 -9.02
N ILE A 7 13.36 -4.38 -7.92
CA ILE A 7 13.47 -5.18 -6.70
C ILE A 7 12.37 -6.24 -6.71
N PRO A 8 12.65 -7.50 -6.34
CA PRO A 8 11.62 -8.52 -6.18
C PRO A 8 10.59 -8.10 -5.15
N MET A 9 9.33 -8.42 -5.43
CA MET A 9 8.25 -8.20 -4.49
C MET A 9 8.41 -9.08 -3.25
N PRO A 10 8.06 -8.58 -2.06
CA PRO A 10 7.99 -9.41 -0.86
C PRO A 10 7.07 -10.62 -1.07
N ASN A 11 7.53 -11.81 -0.71
CA ASN A 11 6.78 -13.07 -0.84
C ASN A 11 6.14 -13.53 0.48
N ILE A 12 6.07 -12.65 1.48
CA ILE A 12 5.45 -12.91 2.77
C ILE A 12 3.92 -12.81 2.69
N PRO A 13 3.15 -13.53 3.52
CA PRO A 13 1.68 -13.49 3.49
C PRO A 13 1.10 -12.08 3.66
N GLU A 14 1.74 -11.24 4.46
CA GLU A 14 1.35 -9.85 4.73
C GLU A 14 1.31 -8.98 3.47
N MET A 15 2.03 -9.35 2.40
CA MET A 15 2.06 -8.59 1.14
C MET A 15 0.67 -8.50 0.50
N MET A 16 -0.23 -9.45 0.79
CA MET A 16 -1.62 -9.39 0.32
C MET A 16 -2.37 -8.16 0.85
N GLN A 17 -1.99 -7.63 2.01
CA GLN A 17 -2.67 -6.49 2.64
C GLN A 17 -2.25 -5.14 2.05
N VAL A 18 -1.25 -5.10 1.16
CA VAL A 18 -0.66 -3.85 0.63
C VAL A 18 -1.41 -3.35 -0.61
N TRP A 19 -1.92 -4.25 -1.45
CA TRP A 19 -2.41 -3.92 -2.78
C TRP A 19 -3.64 -3.02 -2.79
N ASP A 20 -4.70 -3.41 -2.08
CA ASP A 20 -5.96 -2.65 -2.09
C ASP A 20 -5.80 -1.26 -1.46
N PRO A 21 -5.14 -1.09 -0.28
CA PRO A 21 -4.89 0.23 0.28
C PRO A 21 -4.04 1.12 -0.64
N ALA A 22 -3.00 0.57 -1.26
CA ALA A 22 -2.13 1.32 -2.18
C ALA A 22 -2.90 1.78 -3.44
N ALA A 23 -3.74 0.91 -4.01
CA ALA A 23 -4.58 1.28 -5.16
C ALA A 23 -5.57 2.40 -4.80
N ASN A 24 -6.22 2.31 -3.64
CA ASN A 24 -7.15 3.32 -3.16
C ASN A 24 -6.44 4.65 -2.89
N ALA A 25 -5.25 4.63 -2.28
CA ALA A 25 -4.45 5.82 -2.01
C ALA A 25 -4.11 6.59 -3.29
N ILE A 26 -3.67 5.88 -4.34
CA ILE A 26 -3.39 6.48 -5.64
C ILE A 26 -4.65 7.14 -6.21
N GLN A 27 -5.80 6.46 -6.13
CA GLN A 27 -7.06 7.00 -6.63
C GLN A 27 -7.53 8.24 -5.88
N PHE A 28 -7.35 8.30 -4.56
CA PHE A 28 -7.68 9.50 -3.77
C PHE A 28 -6.83 10.70 -4.18
N ILE A 29 -5.52 10.49 -4.37
CA ILE A 29 -4.60 11.55 -4.80
C ILE A 29 -4.99 12.04 -6.20
N LEU A 30 -5.23 11.12 -7.15
CA LEU A 30 -5.60 11.46 -8.53
C LEU A 30 -6.94 12.21 -8.64
N ARG A 31 -7.88 11.94 -7.73
CA ARG A 31 -9.16 12.64 -7.66
C ARG A 31 -9.08 13.96 -6.88
N ASN A 32 -7.88 14.36 -6.46
CA ASN A 32 -7.64 15.54 -5.65
C ASN A 32 -8.43 15.53 -4.32
N GLN A 33 -8.65 14.33 -3.76
CA GLN A 33 -9.38 14.10 -2.49
C GLN A 33 -8.46 14.11 -1.27
N GLY A 34 -7.18 14.42 -1.47
CA GLY A 34 -6.16 14.55 -0.43
C GLY A 34 -4.78 14.65 -1.09
N THR A 35 -3.83 15.32 -0.43
CA THR A 35 -2.45 15.36 -0.91
C THR A 35 -1.73 14.04 -0.59
N ALA A 36 -0.65 13.77 -1.31
CA ALA A 36 0.13 12.56 -1.09
C ALA A 36 0.66 12.45 0.35
N GLU A 37 1.04 13.57 0.94
CA GLU A 37 1.56 13.68 2.31
C GLU A 37 0.53 13.30 3.37
N VAL A 38 -0.77 13.41 3.06
CA VAL A 38 -1.87 13.05 3.97
C VAL A 38 -2.35 11.62 3.70
N VAL A 39 -2.52 11.26 2.43
CA VAL A 39 -3.14 9.99 2.04
C VAL A 39 -2.18 8.81 2.25
N LEU A 40 -0.89 8.97 1.96
CA LEU A 40 0.08 7.87 2.07
C LEU A 40 0.29 7.39 3.53
N PRO A 41 0.39 8.27 4.56
CA PRO A 41 0.42 7.81 5.94
C PRO A 41 -0.83 7.03 6.36
N ILE A 42 -2.02 7.50 5.95
CA ILE A 42 -3.29 6.81 6.23
C ILE A 42 -3.31 5.42 5.58
N CYS A 43 -2.82 5.30 4.35
CA CYS A 43 -2.64 4.02 3.67
C CYS A 43 -1.73 3.07 4.45
N VAL A 44 -0.60 3.56 4.99
CA VAL A 44 0.32 2.76 5.80
C VAL A 44 -0.34 2.26 7.09
N GLU A 45 -1.10 3.12 7.78
CA GLU A 45 -1.83 2.71 8.98
C GLU A 45 -2.90 1.66 8.67
N GLN A 46 -3.65 1.82 7.57
CA GLN A 46 -4.63 0.80 7.14
C GLN A 46 -3.97 -0.55 6.85
N ILE A 47 -2.80 -0.56 6.22
CA ILE A 47 -2.04 -1.80 5.95
C ILE A 47 -1.65 -2.47 7.27
N LYS A 48 -1.15 -1.71 8.25
CA LYS A 48 -0.78 -2.24 9.57
C LYS A 48 -1.99 -2.82 10.30
N GLU A 49 -3.13 -2.14 10.27
CA GLU A 49 -4.38 -2.62 10.86
C GLU A 49 -4.83 -3.94 10.24
N ASN A 50 -4.81 -4.03 8.90
CA ASN A 50 -5.16 -5.25 8.19
C ASN A 50 -4.22 -6.41 8.53
N ILE A 51 -2.90 -6.15 8.61
CA ILE A 51 -1.91 -7.16 9.03
C ILE A 51 -2.17 -7.62 10.47
N MET A 52 -2.49 -6.70 11.39
CA MET A 52 -2.84 -7.05 12.77
C MET A 52 -4.08 -7.92 12.83
N MET A 53 -5.12 -7.61 12.04
CA MET A 53 -6.35 -8.38 11.98
C MET A 53 -6.14 -9.78 11.36
N MET A 54 -5.26 -9.90 10.35
CA MET A 54 -4.90 -11.19 9.74
C MET A 54 -4.16 -12.12 10.70
N LYS A 55 -3.38 -11.56 11.64
CA LYS A 55 -2.57 -12.31 12.60
C LYS A 55 -3.32 -12.68 13.88
N ARG A 56 -4.52 -12.16 14.07
CA ARG A 56 -5.43 -12.52 15.17
C ARG A 56 -6.16 -13.80 14.82
#